data_AF-A0A963H7J8-F1
#
_entry.id   AF-A0A963H7J8-F1
#
_cell.length_a   1.000
_cell.length_b   1.000
_cell.length_c   1.000
_cell.angle_alpha   90.00
_cell.angle_beta   90.00
_cell.angle_gamma   90.00
#
_symmetry.space_group_name_H-M   'P 1'
#
loop_
_entity.id
_entity.type
_entity.pdbx_description
1 polymer ?
#
loop_
_entity_poly.entity_id
_entity_poly.type
_entity_poly.pdbx_seq_one_letter_code
_entity_poly.pdbx_strand_id
1 'polypeptide(L)'
;DLQWAQFLSLDAARGMARFAGEFFPPDLEPGFLRQVAVGAWETLAMSALGTLLAAAAAIVLALPASRMHAGDRAWARAPMRLVLNALRSIPELVWAALLLISAGLGPFAGTLALALHTAGVLGRLFAEAIENAPAGPADALRAQGVDPLRVFLYATLPQVLPQLLSYALYRWENNIRAAAVLGVVGAGGLGQLLVFHMGLFQM
;
A
#
# COMPACT_ATOMS: atom_id res chain seq x y z
N ASP A 1 15.82 -14.82 -31.98
CA ASP A 1 17.19 -15.25 -31.66
C ASP A 1 17.83 -14.38 -30.59
N LEU A 2 17.89 -14.87 -29.35
CA LEU A 2 18.61 -14.20 -28.26
C LEU A 2 20.11 -14.39 -28.50
N GLN A 3 20.85 -13.30 -28.68
CA GLN A 3 22.29 -13.31 -28.94
C GLN A 3 23.07 -13.52 -27.63
N TRP A 4 22.94 -14.71 -27.04
CA TRP A 4 23.56 -15.09 -25.75
C TRP A 4 25.07 -14.84 -25.70
N ALA A 5 25.76 -14.97 -26.85
CA ALA A 5 27.19 -14.70 -26.97
C ALA A 5 27.56 -13.23 -26.70
N GLN A 6 26.65 -12.28 -26.95
CA GLN A 6 26.87 -10.86 -26.65
C GLN A 6 26.69 -10.55 -25.17
N PHE A 7 25.78 -11.25 -24.49
CA PHE A 7 25.58 -11.11 -23.04
C PHE A 7 26.80 -11.58 -22.22
N LEU A 8 27.50 -12.61 -22.69
CA LEU A 8 28.71 -13.15 -22.07
C LEU A 8 30.00 -12.55 -22.67
N SER A 9 29.88 -11.47 -23.44
CA SER A 9 31.04 -10.82 -24.05
C SER A 9 31.88 -10.08 -23.01
N LEU A 10 33.18 -9.96 -23.30
CA LEU A 10 34.09 -9.15 -22.50
C LEU A 10 33.67 -7.68 -22.47
N ASP A 11 33.00 -7.19 -23.53
CA ASP A 11 32.52 -5.81 -23.61
C ASP A 11 31.32 -5.58 -22.68
N ALA A 12 30.39 -6.54 -22.59
CA ALA A 12 29.30 -6.50 -21.60
C ALA A 12 29.85 -6.52 -20.17
N ALA A 13 30.85 -7.37 -19.89
CA ALA A 13 31.50 -7.42 -18.58
C ALA A 13 32.21 -6.10 -18.22
N ARG A 14 32.91 -5.48 -19.18
CA ARG A 14 33.53 -4.15 -19.00
C ARG A 14 32.49 -3.06 -18.78
N GLY A 15 31.37 -3.10 -19.51
CA GLY A 15 30.25 -2.17 -19.34
C GLY A 15 29.64 -2.26 -17.94
N MET A 16 29.36 -3.47 -17.46
CA MET A 16 28.90 -3.72 -16.09
C MET A 16 29.92 -3.26 -15.04
N ALA A 17 31.21 -3.54 -15.24
CA ALA A 17 32.26 -3.12 -14.33
C ALA A 17 32.38 -1.58 -14.26
N ARG A 18 32.24 -0.89 -15.40
CA ARG A 18 32.22 0.58 -15.45
C ARG A 18 30.99 1.14 -14.74
N PHE A 19 29.80 0.63 -15.04
CA PHE A 19 28.57 1.04 -14.37
C PHE A 19 28.65 0.83 -12.85
N ALA A 20 29.15 -0.33 -12.40
CA ALA A 20 29.37 -0.60 -10.98
C ALA A 20 30.42 0.35 -10.36
N GLY A 21 31.47 0.68 -11.12
CA GLY A 21 32.48 1.65 -10.72
C GLY A 21 31.93 3.08 -10.56
N GLU A 22 30.95 3.48 -11.38
CA GLU A 22 30.32 4.80 -11.32
C GLU A 22 29.49 5.04 -10.05
N PHE A 23 29.16 3.99 -9.27
CA PHE A 23 28.56 4.15 -7.93
C PHE A 23 29.57 4.63 -6.87
N PHE A 24 30.87 4.58 -7.15
CA PHE A 24 31.93 4.93 -6.19
C PHE A 24 32.96 5.92 -6.77
N PRO A 25 33.27 7.01 -6.05
CA PRO A 25 32.70 7.41 -4.76
C PRO A 25 31.26 7.96 -4.92
N PRO A 26 30.34 7.66 -3.98
CA PRO A 26 29.03 8.28 -4.00
C PRO A 26 29.17 9.80 -3.82
N ASP A 27 28.24 10.55 -4.40
CA ASP A 27 28.16 11.98 -4.14
C ASP A 27 27.73 12.21 -2.68
N LEU A 28 28.64 12.77 -1.89
CA LEU A 28 28.44 13.09 -0.47
C LEU A 28 28.30 14.60 -0.25
N GLU A 29 28.03 15.37 -1.30
CA GLU A 29 27.77 16.79 -1.17
C GLU A 29 26.60 17.02 -0.18
N PRO A 30 26.75 17.89 0.83
CA PRO A 30 25.70 18.15 1.81
C PRO A 30 24.36 18.57 1.19
N GLY A 31 24.40 19.27 0.05
CA GLY A 31 23.21 19.66 -0.71
C GLY A 31 22.46 18.46 -1.27
N PHE A 32 23.16 17.50 -1.86
CA PHE A 32 22.58 16.27 -2.38
C PHE A 32 22.04 15.37 -1.27
N LEU A 33 22.81 15.16 -0.20
CA LEU A 33 22.37 14.36 0.96
C LEU A 33 21.09 14.92 1.58
N ARG A 34 20.94 16.25 1.64
CA ARG A 34 19.71 16.89 2.10
C ARG A 34 18.53 16.59 1.19
N GLN A 35 18.71 16.62 -0.13
CA GLN A 35 17.66 16.27 -1.10
C GLN A 35 17.24 14.81 -0.97
N VAL A 36 18.19 13.89 -0.83
CA VAL A 36 17.91 12.46 -0.61
C VAL A 36 17.15 12.26 0.71
N ALA A 37 17.57 12.91 1.79
CA ALA A 37 16.90 12.82 3.08
C ALA A 37 15.46 13.35 3.03
N VAL A 38 15.23 14.50 2.37
CA VAL A 38 13.88 15.06 2.17
C VAL A 38 13.04 14.12 1.31
N GLY A 39 13.58 13.63 0.18
CA GLY A 39 12.85 12.70 -0.68
C GLY A 39 12.52 11.38 0.02
N ALA A 40 13.43 10.86 0.85
CA ALA A 40 13.19 9.66 1.65
C ALA A 40 12.08 9.89 2.67
N TRP A 41 12.12 11.04 3.35
CA TRP A 41 11.09 11.43 4.30
C TRP A 41 9.72 11.58 3.63
N GLU A 42 9.65 12.21 2.45
CA GLU A 42 8.43 12.31 1.66
C GLU A 42 7.87 10.94 1.30
N THR A 43 8.70 10.03 0.76
CA THR A 43 8.28 8.65 0.42
C THR A 43 7.74 7.91 1.65
N LEU A 44 8.44 8.00 2.79
CA LEU A 44 8.02 7.38 4.04
C LEU A 44 6.71 7.99 4.56
N ALA A 45 6.59 9.31 4.56
CA ALA A 45 5.38 10.01 4.99
C ALA A 45 4.17 9.65 4.12
N MET A 46 4.32 9.64 2.80
CA MET A 46 3.27 9.24 1.85
C MET A 46 2.82 7.79 2.11
N SER A 47 3.77 6.87 2.24
CA SER A 47 3.45 5.45 2.48
C SER A 47 2.76 5.23 3.84
N ALA A 48 3.21 5.92 4.89
CA ALA A 48 2.65 5.80 6.23
C ALA A 48 1.24 6.41 6.31
N LEU A 49 1.07 7.64 5.83
CA LEU A 49 -0.22 8.33 5.82
C LEU A 49 -1.23 7.63 4.90
N GLY A 50 -0.79 7.19 3.71
CA GLY A 50 -1.62 6.45 2.78
C GLY A 50 -2.11 5.13 3.39
N THR A 51 -1.22 4.42 4.09
CA THR A 51 -1.59 3.17 4.79
C THR A 51 -2.52 3.43 5.98
N LEU A 52 -2.29 4.50 6.74
CA LEU A 52 -3.15 4.87 7.87
C LEU A 52 -4.57 5.21 7.41
N LEU A 53 -4.69 6.06 6.37
CA LEU A 53 -5.98 6.40 5.76
C LEU A 53 -6.67 5.15 5.20
N ALA A 54 -5.91 4.28 4.53
CA ALA A 54 -6.43 3.02 4.03
C ALA A 54 -6.90 2.08 5.12
N ALA A 55 -6.18 1.95 6.24
CA ALA A 55 -6.55 1.11 7.36
C ALA A 55 -7.84 1.62 8.03
N ALA A 56 -7.96 2.94 8.21
CA ALA A 56 -9.17 3.56 8.73
C ALA A 56 -10.38 3.30 7.82
N ALA A 57 -10.24 3.56 6.51
CA ALA A 57 -11.28 3.28 5.53
C ALA A 57 -11.59 1.77 5.46
N ALA A 58 -10.57 0.92 5.52
CA ALA A 58 -10.72 -0.53 5.50
C ALA A 58 -11.53 -1.04 6.69
N ILE A 59 -11.34 -0.53 7.90
CA ILE A 59 -12.17 -0.90 9.06
C ILE A 59 -13.65 -0.54 8.81
N VAL A 60 -13.91 0.68 8.33
CA VAL A 60 -15.27 1.16 8.05
C VAL A 60 -15.95 0.33 6.96
N LEU A 61 -15.22 -0.06 5.91
CA LEU A 61 -15.75 -0.86 4.80
C LEU A 61 -15.81 -2.36 5.12
N ALA A 62 -14.89 -2.88 5.95
CA ALA A 62 -14.80 -4.31 6.27
C ALA A 62 -15.97 -4.79 7.12
N LEU A 63 -16.45 -3.96 8.06
CA LEU A 63 -17.58 -4.30 8.93
C LEU A 63 -18.84 -4.69 8.12
N PRO A 64 -19.39 -3.83 7.24
CA PRO A 64 -20.53 -4.19 6.39
C PRO A 64 -20.18 -5.20 5.28
N ALA A 65 -18.90 -5.38 4.93
CA ALA A 65 -18.45 -6.41 3.97
C ALA A 65 -18.28 -7.81 4.59
N SER A 66 -18.39 -7.92 5.91
CA SER A 66 -18.26 -9.16 6.69
C SER A 66 -19.62 -9.69 7.13
N ARG A 67 -19.74 -11.01 7.30
CA ARG A 67 -20.87 -11.66 7.98
C ARG A 67 -20.35 -12.38 9.22
N MET A 68 -20.56 -11.76 10.38
CA MET A 68 -20.01 -12.23 11.67
C MET A 68 -20.74 -13.47 12.21
N HIS A 69 -22.03 -13.62 11.92
CA HIS A 69 -22.81 -14.79 12.32
C HIS A 69 -23.79 -15.24 11.22
N ALA A 70 -24.14 -16.53 11.21
CA ALA A 70 -25.00 -17.11 10.16
C ALA A 70 -26.39 -16.46 10.07
N GLY A 71 -26.92 -15.98 11.20
CA GLY A 71 -28.21 -15.29 11.29
C GLY A 71 -28.17 -13.79 11.01
N ASP A 72 -27.00 -13.18 10.80
CA ASP A 72 -26.88 -11.73 10.60
C ASP A 72 -27.39 -11.31 9.22
N ARG A 73 -28.16 -10.21 9.18
CA ARG A 73 -28.73 -9.68 7.95
C ARG A 73 -27.65 -8.95 7.12
N ALA A 74 -26.91 -9.71 6.32
CA ALA A 74 -25.75 -9.24 5.57
C ALA A 74 -26.08 -8.63 4.18
N TRP A 75 -27.08 -7.76 4.10
CA TRP A 75 -27.53 -7.16 2.82
C TRP A 75 -26.46 -6.24 2.18
N ALA A 76 -25.69 -5.53 3.01
CA ALA A 76 -24.60 -4.65 2.56
C ALA A 76 -23.32 -5.42 2.15
N ARG A 77 -23.25 -6.74 2.39
CA ARG A 77 -22.05 -7.55 2.15
C ARG A 77 -21.65 -7.59 0.69
N ALA A 78 -22.59 -7.92 -0.19
CA ALA A 78 -22.32 -8.00 -1.62
C ALA A 78 -21.89 -6.65 -2.22
N PRO A 79 -22.62 -5.53 -2.03
CA PRO A 79 -22.21 -4.26 -2.59
C PRO A 79 -20.89 -3.77 -1.99
N MET A 80 -20.66 -3.96 -0.69
CA MET A 80 -19.40 -3.50 -0.10
C MET A 80 -18.20 -4.31 -0.58
N ARG A 81 -18.34 -5.62 -0.77
CA ARG A 81 -17.31 -6.44 -1.40
C ARG A 81 -17.04 -6.04 -2.85
N LEU A 82 -18.07 -5.61 -3.58
CA LEU A 82 -17.89 -5.06 -4.92
C LEU A 82 -17.07 -3.76 -4.89
N VAL A 83 -17.35 -2.85 -3.95
CA VAL A 83 -16.56 -1.62 -3.75
C VAL A 83 -15.09 -1.96 -3.43
N LEU A 84 -14.85 -2.87 -2.49
CA LEU A 84 -13.49 -3.30 -2.13
C LEU A 84 -12.76 -3.94 -3.32
N ASN A 85 -13.48 -4.74 -4.12
CA ASN A 85 -12.94 -5.31 -5.36
C ASN A 85 -12.61 -4.23 -6.39
N ALA A 86 -13.49 -3.24 -6.61
CA ALA A 86 -13.23 -2.14 -7.53
C ALA A 86 -11.99 -1.33 -7.11
N LEU A 87 -11.89 -0.96 -5.83
CA LEU A 87 -10.75 -0.22 -5.29
C LEU A 87 -9.41 -0.94 -5.50
N ARG A 88 -9.37 -2.25 -5.24
CA ARG A 88 -8.14 -3.05 -5.36
C ARG A 88 -7.80 -3.48 -6.79
N SER A 89 -8.78 -3.54 -7.69
CA SER A 89 -8.56 -3.95 -9.08
C SER A 89 -7.89 -2.86 -9.92
N ILE A 90 -8.04 -1.60 -9.52
CA ILE A 90 -7.38 -0.47 -10.19
C ILE A 90 -5.93 -0.36 -9.66
N PRO A 91 -4.91 -0.39 -10.53
CA PRO A 91 -3.52 -0.20 -10.14
C PRO A 91 -3.29 1.18 -9.50
N GLU A 92 -2.36 1.25 -8.55
CA GLU A 92 -1.98 2.49 -7.86
C GLU A 92 -1.51 3.61 -8.81
N LEU A 93 -0.83 3.26 -9.91
CA LEU A 93 -0.44 4.22 -10.95
C LEU A 93 -1.64 4.88 -11.63
N VAL A 94 -2.74 4.13 -11.83
CA VAL A 94 -3.96 4.66 -12.45
C VAL A 94 -4.68 5.59 -11.48
N TRP A 95 -4.76 5.20 -10.20
CA TRP A 95 -5.28 6.08 -9.16
C TRP A 95 -4.48 7.38 -9.06
N ALA A 96 -3.15 7.29 -9.14
CA ALA A 96 -2.28 8.45 -9.12
C ALA A 96 -2.54 9.34 -10.34
N ALA A 97 -2.59 8.80 -11.56
CA ALA A 97 -2.90 9.60 -12.74
C ALA A 97 -4.22 10.37 -12.61
N LEU A 98 -5.29 9.72 -12.13
CA LEU A 98 -6.58 10.37 -11.90
C LEU A 98 -6.49 11.49 -10.86
N LEU A 99 -5.84 11.22 -9.72
CA LEU A 99 -5.75 12.16 -8.61
C LEU A 99 -4.79 13.31 -8.89
N LEU A 100 -3.71 13.08 -9.65
CA LEU A 100 -2.80 14.13 -10.09
C LEU A 100 -3.51 15.11 -11.03
N ILE A 101 -4.36 14.61 -11.94
CA ILE A 101 -5.16 15.45 -12.83
C ILE A 101 -6.21 16.24 -12.04
N SER A 102 -6.86 15.63 -11.03
CA SER A 102 -7.95 16.28 -10.30
C SER A 102 -7.49 17.20 -9.16
N ALA A 103 -6.46 16.80 -8.41
CA ALA A 103 -6.00 17.46 -7.18
C ALA A 103 -4.63 18.16 -7.34
N GLY A 104 -3.96 17.97 -8.48
CA GLY A 104 -2.65 18.55 -8.78
C GLY A 104 -1.48 17.60 -8.51
N LEU A 105 -0.31 17.99 -9.01
CA LEU A 105 0.95 17.26 -8.81
C LEU A 105 1.39 17.28 -7.34
N GLY A 106 2.08 16.22 -6.93
CA GLY A 106 2.79 16.16 -5.66
C GLY A 106 2.34 15.07 -4.67
N PRO A 107 2.92 15.07 -3.46
CA PRO A 107 2.80 13.99 -2.47
C PRO A 107 1.38 13.70 -2.02
N PHE A 108 0.52 14.72 -2.00
CA PHE A 108 -0.87 14.57 -1.57
C PHE A 108 -1.65 13.61 -2.49
N ALA A 109 -1.60 13.83 -3.80
CA ALA A 109 -2.29 13.00 -4.78
C ALA A 109 -1.74 11.56 -4.78
N GLY A 110 -0.41 11.39 -4.66
CA GLY A 110 0.21 10.07 -4.51
C GLY A 110 -0.23 9.35 -3.22
N THR A 111 -0.31 10.08 -2.11
CA THR A 111 -0.77 9.52 -0.82
C THR A 111 -2.22 9.01 -0.90
N LEU A 112 -3.11 9.79 -1.53
CA LEU A 112 -4.50 9.38 -1.74
C LEU A 112 -4.60 8.18 -2.70
N ALA A 113 -3.75 8.12 -3.72
CA ALA A 113 -3.72 6.98 -4.65
C ALA A 113 -3.35 5.68 -3.93
N LEU A 114 -2.32 5.73 -3.08
CA LEU A 114 -1.94 4.62 -2.21
C LEU A 114 -3.10 4.24 -1.28
N ALA A 115 -3.75 5.24 -0.68
CA ALA A 115 -4.85 5.02 0.25
C ALA A 115 -6.03 4.31 -0.41
N LEU A 116 -6.44 4.72 -1.61
CA LEU A 116 -7.59 4.13 -2.33
C LEU A 116 -7.33 2.67 -2.71
N HIS A 117 -6.19 2.39 -3.34
CA HIS A 117 -5.82 1.03 -3.71
C HIS A 117 -5.68 0.13 -2.47
N THR A 118 -4.99 0.64 -1.44
CA THR A 118 -4.75 -0.11 -0.21
C THR A 118 -6.01 -0.33 0.62
N ALA A 119 -6.95 0.61 0.64
CA ALA A 119 -8.23 0.45 1.34
C ALA A 119 -9.03 -0.74 0.79
N GLY A 120 -9.03 -0.93 -0.53
CA GLY A 120 -9.65 -2.10 -1.16
C GLY A 120 -9.04 -3.42 -0.73
N VAL A 121 -7.70 -3.49 -0.66
CA VAL A 121 -6.98 -4.70 -0.24
C VAL A 121 -7.14 -4.97 1.24
N LEU A 122 -6.84 -3.99 2.11
CA LEU A 122 -6.98 -4.15 3.56
C LEU A 122 -8.43 -4.40 3.94
N GLY A 123 -9.40 -3.69 3.36
CA GLY A 123 -10.81 -3.90 3.68
C GLY A 123 -11.27 -5.31 3.34
N ARG A 124 -10.76 -5.90 2.25
CA ARG A 124 -11.03 -7.30 1.89
C ARG A 124 -10.42 -8.27 2.90
N LEU A 125 -9.14 -8.09 3.22
CA LEU A 125 -8.41 -8.93 4.19
C LEU A 125 -9.02 -8.82 5.60
N PHE A 126 -9.43 -7.62 6.00
CA PHE A 126 -10.07 -7.36 7.30
C PHE A 126 -11.44 -8.02 7.37
N ALA A 127 -12.25 -7.92 6.30
CA ALA A 127 -13.54 -8.60 6.25
C ALA A 127 -13.40 -10.12 6.32
N GLU A 128 -12.40 -10.69 5.66
CA GLU A 128 -12.09 -12.13 5.72
C GLU A 128 -11.58 -12.55 7.10
N ALA A 129 -10.71 -11.76 7.73
CA ALA A 129 -10.24 -12.02 9.10
C ALA A 129 -11.40 -12.03 10.10
N ILE A 130 -12.33 -11.08 9.98
CA ILE A 130 -13.54 -11.00 10.82
C ILE A 130 -14.45 -12.22 10.60
N GLU A 131 -14.68 -12.63 9.35
CA GLU A 131 -15.53 -13.80 9.04
C GLU A 131 -14.91 -15.13 9.50
N ASN A 132 -13.58 -15.23 9.51
CA ASN A 132 -12.86 -16.45 9.89
C ASN A 132 -12.52 -16.51 11.39
N ALA A 133 -12.92 -15.51 12.17
CA ALA A 133 -12.68 -15.49 13.61
C ALA A 133 -13.42 -16.65 14.31
N PRO A 134 -12.80 -17.34 15.29
CA PRO A 134 -13.46 -18.39 16.05
C PRO A 134 -14.75 -17.89 16.72
N ALA A 135 -15.87 -18.55 16.43
CA ALA A 135 -17.19 -18.10 16.88
C ALA A 135 -17.48 -18.35 18.36
N GLY A 136 -16.73 -19.23 19.04
CA GLY A 136 -17.03 -19.72 20.40
C GLY A 136 -17.34 -18.61 21.43
N PRO A 137 -16.40 -17.67 21.68
CA PRO A 137 -16.65 -16.57 22.62
C PRO A 137 -17.80 -15.64 22.19
N ALA A 138 -17.96 -15.43 20.88
CA ALA A 138 -18.99 -14.55 20.34
C ALA A 138 -20.40 -15.16 20.47
N ASP A 139 -20.53 -16.46 20.21
CA ASP A 139 -21.80 -17.19 20.32
C ASP A 139 -22.24 -17.35 21.77
N ALA A 140 -21.30 -17.56 22.70
CA ALA A 140 -21.59 -17.60 24.14
C ALA A 140 -22.20 -16.27 24.64
N LEU A 141 -21.65 -15.13 24.21
CA LEU A 141 -22.20 -13.81 24.58
C LEU A 141 -23.57 -13.56 23.93
N ARG A 142 -23.75 -13.94 22.65
CA ARG A 142 -25.06 -13.81 21.98
C ARG A 142 -26.14 -14.65 22.65
N ALA A 143 -25.83 -15.86 23.10
CA ALA A 143 -26.77 -16.71 23.82
C ALA A 143 -27.29 -16.08 25.13
N GLN A 144 -26.50 -15.17 25.72
CA GLN A 144 -26.88 -14.38 26.90
C GLN A 144 -27.63 -13.08 26.56
N GLY A 145 -28.00 -12.87 25.29
CA GLY A 145 -28.69 -11.67 24.83
C GLY A 145 -27.82 -10.41 24.75
N VAL A 146 -26.49 -10.56 24.73
CA VAL A 146 -25.56 -9.42 24.59
C VAL A 146 -25.69 -8.82 23.19
N ASP A 147 -25.74 -7.49 23.15
CA ASP A 147 -25.85 -6.71 21.91
C ASP A 147 -24.72 -7.04 20.90
N PRO A 148 -25.02 -7.15 19.58
CA PRO A 148 -24.03 -7.50 18.56
C PRO A 148 -22.79 -6.62 18.51
N LEU A 149 -22.92 -5.31 18.79
CA LEU A 149 -21.77 -4.40 18.82
C LEU A 149 -20.83 -4.74 19.97
N ARG A 150 -21.37 -5.07 21.15
CA ARG A 150 -20.57 -5.50 22.31
C ARG A 150 -19.92 -6.86 22.06
N VAL A 151 -20.64 -7.79 21.43
CA VAL A 151 -20.06 -9.07 21.00
C VAL A 151 -18.87 -8.83 20.07
N PHE A 152 -19.01 -7.97 19.07
CA PHE A 152 -17.91 -7.63 18.17
C PHE A 152 -16.74 -7.00 18.93
N LEU A 153 -16.98 -5.95 19.72
CA LEU A 153 -15.90 -5.19 20.39
C LEU A 153 -15.13 -6.01 21.42
N TYR A 154 -15.79 -6.92 22.15
CA TYR A 154 -15.19 -7.63 23.27
C TYR A 154 -14.86 -9.10 23.00
N ALA A 155 -15.50 -9.76 22.03
CA ALA A 155 -15.15 -11.11 21.64
C ALA A 155 -14.38 -11.15 20.31
N THR A 156 -14.92 -10.59 19.23
CA THR A 156 -14.33 -10.78 17.89
C THR A 156 -13.12 -9.89 17.64
N LEU A 157 -13.23 -8.59 17.91
CA LEU A 157 -12.19 -7.60 17.60
C LEU A 157 -10.85 -7.92 18.30
N PRO A 158 -10.79 -8.27 19.60
CA PRO A 158 -9.52 -8.58 20.25
C PRO A 158 -8.83 -9.82 19.66
N GLN A 159 -9.62 -10.78 19.14
CA GLN A 159 -9.07 -11.98 18.50
C GLN A 159 -8.46 -11.69 17.13
N VAL A 160 -9.09 -10.81 16.33
CA VAL A 160 -8.61 -10.50 14.97
C VAL A 160 -7.59 -9.36 14.95
N LEU A 161 -7.55 -8.50 15.98
CA LEU A 161 -6.71 -7.31 16.03
C LEU A 161 -5.22 -7.58 15.70
N PRO A 162 -4.57 -8.64 16.24
CA PRO A 162 -3.19 -8.95 15.87
C PRO A 162 -3.02 -9.20 14.37
N GLN A 163 -3.96 -9.92 13.75
CA GLN A 163 -3.96 -10.20 12.32
C GLN A 163 -4.22 -8.95 11.48
N LEU A 164 -5.15 -8.08 11.89
CA LEU A 164 -5.41 -6.80 11.22
C LEU A 164 -4.15 -5.92 11.23
N LEU A 165 -3.45 -5.87 12.36
CA LEU A 165 -2.20 -5.14 12.51
C LEU A 165 -1.09 -5.73 11.63
N SER A 166 -0.93 -7.06 11.59
CA SER A 166 0.03 -7.71 10.70
C SER A 166 -0.23 -7.38 9.22
N TYR A 167 -1.48 -7.37 8.79
CA TYR A 167 -1.83 -6.97 7.42
C TYR A 167 -1.53 -5.50 7.15
N ALA A 168 -1.86 -4.59 8.08
CA ALA A 168 -1.55 -3.17 7.93
C ALA A 168 -0.04 -2.92 7.84
N LEU A 169 0.77 -3.57 8.67
CA LEU A 169 2.24 -3.43 8.66
C LEU A 169 2.87 -4.00 7.39
N TYR A 170 2.45 -5.21 6.97
CA TYR A 170 2.89 -5.79 5.70
C TYR A 170 2.55 -4.86 4.54
N ARG A 171 1.37 -4.26 4.58
CA ARG A 171 0.92 -3.37 3.52
C ARG A 171 1.65 -2.03 3.54
N TRP A 172 2.03 -1.53 4.72
CA TRP A 172 2.86 -0.35 4.84
C TRP A 172 4.23 -0.54 4.19
N GLU A 173 4.89 -1.67 4.44
CA GLU A 173 6.16 -2.02 3.78
C GLU A 173 6.02 -2.01 2.25
N ASN A 174 4.97 -2.65 1.73
CA ASN A 174 4.69 -2.64 0.29
C ASN A 174 4.42 -1.22 -0.23
N ASN A 175 3.72 -0.41 0.56
CA ASN A 175 3.41 0.98 0.19
C ASN A 175 4.64 1.89 0.19
N ILE A 176 5.72 1.57 0.91
CA ILE A 176 7.01 2.29 0.78
C ILE A 176 7.57 2.11 -0.63
N ARG A 177 7.53 0.88 -1.15
CA ARG A 177 7.94 0.58 -2.54
C ARG A 177 7.02 1.28 -3.54
N ALA A 178 5.71 1.18 -3.35
CA ALA A 178 4.73 1.82 -4.23
C ALA A 178 4.89 3.35 -4.25
N ALA A 179 5.10 3.99 -3.10
CA ALA A 179 5.34 5.43 -3.00
C ALA A 179 6.57 5.86 -3.82
N ALA A 180 7.65 5.07 -3.80
CA ALA A 180 8.83 5.33 -4.63
C ALA A 180 8.52 5.20 -6.13
N VAL A 181 7.70 4.23 -6.55
CA VAL A 181 7.27 4.10 -7.95
C VAL A 181 6.37 5.27 -8.37
N LEU A 182 5.46 5.72 -7.49
CA LEU A 182 4.60 6.87 -7.76
C LEU A 182 5.37 8.18 -7.95
N GLY A 183 6.55 8.32 -7.37
CA GLY A 183 7.41 9.47 -7.61
C GLY A 183 7.76 9.65 -9.09
N VAL A 184 7.79 8.57 -9.87
CA VAL A 184 8.05 8.60 -11.33
C VAL A 184 6.98 9.37 -12.09
N VAL A 185 5.73 9.33 -11.64
CA VAL A 185 4.60 10.00 -12.29
C VAL A 185 4.33 11.40 -11.74
N GLY A 186 5.22 11.93 -10.89
CA GLY A 186 5.11 13.28 -10.32
C GLY A 186 4.44 13.34 -8.95
N ALA A 187 4.43 12.23 -8.20
CA ALA A 187 3.98 12.23 -6.82
C ALA A 187 5.04 12.74 -5.81
N GLY A 188 6.27 13.04 -6.23
CA GLY A 188 7.35 13.49 -5.35
C GLY A 188 8.18 12.37 -4.73
N GLY A 189 8.94 12.70 -3.68
CA GLY A 189 9.80 11.76 -2.95
C GLY A 189 11.00 11.24 -3.75
N LEU A 190 11.58 10.14 -3.26
CA LEU A 190 12.78 9.51 -3.85
C LEU A 190 12.58 9.12 -5.32
N GLY A 191 11.38 8.68 -5.71
CA GLY A 191 11.09 8.27 -7.08
C GLY A 191 11.30 9.40 -8.08
N GLN A 192 10.88 10.61 -7.73
CA GLN A 192 11.05 11.78 -8.56
C GLN A 192 12.53 12.18 -8.66
N LEU A 193 13.26 12.10 -7.55
CA LEU A 193 14.70 12.37 -7.51
C LEU A 193 15.48 11.40 -8.41
N LEU A 194 15.14 10.11 -8.36
CA LEU A 194 15.74 9.08 -9.20
C LEU A 194 15.50 9.35 -10.70
N VAL A 195 14.27 9.65 -11.10
CA VAL A 195 13.94 9.94 -12.51
C VAL A 195 14.66 11.19 -13.00
N PHE A 196 14.71 12.24 -12.18
CA PHE A 196 15.41 13.48 -12.54
C PHE A 196 16.89 13.22 -12.84
N HIS A 197 17.60 12.50 -11.95
CA HIS A 197 19.02 12.22 -12.13
C HIS A 197 19.29 11.18 -13.24
N MET A 198 18.44 10.17 -13.38
CA MET A 198 18.54 9.21 -14.49
C MET A 198 18.35 9.86 -15.86
N GLY A 199 17.45 10.84 -15.96
CA GLY A 199 17.23 11.60 -17.20
C GLY A 199 18.45 12.41 -17.63
N LEU A 200 19.26 12.87 -16.68
CA LEU A 200 20.50 13.60 -16.97
C LEU A 200 21.59 12.72 -17.59
N PHE A 201 21.57 11.40 -17.35
CA PHE A 201 22.52 10.47 -18.00
C PHE A 201 22.17 10.13 -19.45
N GLN A 202 20.94 10.44 -19.89
CA GLN A 202 20.49 10.20 -21.27
C GLN A 202 20.72 11.38 -22.21
N MET A 203 21.17 12.53 -21.69
CA MET A 203 21.58 13.71 -22.47
C MET A 203 23.10 13.78 -22.58
#